data_AF-A0A957LGK3-F1
#
_entry.id   AF-A0A957LGK3-F1
#
_cell.length_a   1.000
_cell.length_b   1.000
_cell.length_c   1.000
_cell.angle_alpha   90.00
_cell.angle_beta   90.00
_cell.angle_gamma   90.00
#
_symmetry.space_group_name_H-M   'P 1'
#
loop_
_entity.id
_entity.type
_entity.pdbx_description
1 polymer ?
#
loop_
_entity_poly.entity_id
_entity_poly.type
_entity_poly.pdbx_seq_one_letter_code
_entity_poly.pdbx_strand_id
1 'polypeptide(L)'
;MSTKMITIDANEAVARVAHKVNEVIAIYPITPASPIGEWADQYSAEGRTNIWGNVPHVIEMQSEAGAAGAVHGSLQAGALTTTFTASQ
;
A
#
# COMPACT_ATOMS: atom_id res chain seq x y z
N MET A 1 -8.17 -22.56 -12.89
CA MET A 1 -7.25 -21.42 -13.09
C MET A 1 -5.83 -21.92 -12.95
N SER A 2 -4.94 -21.60 -13.90
CA SER A 2 -3.51 -21.87 -13.76
C SER A 2 -2.88 -20.75 -12.94
N THR A 3 -2.19 -21.09 -11.85
CA THR A 3 -1.49 -20.11 -11.02
C THR A 3 -0.24 -19.65 -11.76
N LYS A 4 -0.12 -18.35 -12.04
CA LYS A 4 1.08 -17.78 -12.65
C LYS A 4 2.20 -17.71 -11.62
N MET A 5 3.24 -18.52 -11.80
CA MET A 5 4.48 -18.42 -11.03
C MET A 5 5.29 -17.21 -11.52
N ILE A 6 5.80 -16.42 -10.59
CA ILE A 6 6.64 -15.24 -10.84
C ILE A 6 7.80 -15.24 -9.85
N THR A 7 8.94 -14.69 -10.26
CA THR A 7 10.10 -14.48 -9.38
C THR A 7 10.14 -13.02 -8.99
N ILE A 8 9.86 -12.73 -7.72
CA ILE A 8 9.82 -11.39 -7.12
C ILE A 8 10.35 -11.47 -5.69
N ASP A 9 10.75 -10.34 -5.12
CA ASP A 9 11.08 -10.28 -3.69
C ASP A 9 9.82 -10.23 -2.81
N ALA A 10 10.02 -10.30 -1.48
CA ALA A 10 8.92 -10.29 -0.53
C ALA A 10 8.19 -8.95 -0.45
N ASN A 11 8.87 -7.82 -0.65
CA ASN A 11 8.26 -6.50 -0.59
C ASN A 11 7.30 -6.30 -1.77
N GLU A 12 7.71 -6.67 -2.99
CA GLU A 12 6.82 -6.67 -4.13
C GLU A 12 5.64 -7.64 -3.92
N ALA A 13 5.90 -8.83 -3.37
CA ALA A 13 4.83 -9.81 -3.11
C ALA A 13 3.75 -9.26 -2.15
N VAL A 14 4.17 -8.59 -1.07
CA VAL A 14 3.27 -7.92 -0.12
C VAL A 14 2.54 -6.76 -0.78
N ALA A 15 3.26 -5.87 -1.48
CA ALA A 15 2.68 -4.72 -2.16
C ALA A 15 1.60 -5.12 -3.17
N ARG A 16 1.82 -6.20 -3.93
CA ARG A 16 0.84 -6.73 -4.90
C ARG A 16 -0.47 -7.15 -4.26
N VAL A 17 -0.43 -7.72 -3.06
CA VAL A 17 -1.66 -8.10 -2.34
C VAL A 17 -2.28 -6.86 -1.71
N ALA A 18 -1.48 -6.07 -0.99
CA ALA A 18 -1.94 -4.87 -0.30
C ALA A 18 -2.62 -3.87 -1.24
N HIS A 19 -2.01 -3.59 -2.40
CA HIS A 19 -2.57 -2.74 -3.45
C HIS A 19 -3.89 -3.26 -4.00
N LYS A 20 -4.00 -4.59 -4.19
CA LYS A 20 -5.23 -5.20 -4.68
C LYS A 20 -6.36 -5.14 -3.68
N VAL A 21 -6.04 -5.09 -2.38
CA VAL A 21 -7.03 -5.24 -1.31
C VAL A 21 -7.24 -3.96 -0.47
N ASN A 22 -6.78 -2.79 -0.92
CA ASN A 22 -7.07 -1.52 -0.24
C ASN A 22 -7.48 -0.44 -1.23
N GLU A 23 -8.16 0.57 -0.69
CA GLU A 23 -8.59 1.79 -1.40
C GLU A 23 -7.67 2.97 -1.06
N VAL A 24 -7.13 3.02 0.16
CA VAL A 24 -6.19 4.04 0.63
C VAL A 24 -4.93 3.38 1.19
N ILE A 25 -3.77 3.97 0.90
CA ILE A 25 -2.47 3.49 1.37
C ILE A 25 -1.69 4.69 1.90
N ALA A 26 -1.64 4.85 3.22
CA ALA A 26 -0.88 5.92 3.85
C ALA A 26 0.50 5.41 4.23
N ILE A 27 1.56 6.04 3.73
CA ILE A 27 2.95 5.56 3.86
C ILE A 27 3.86 6.59 4.49
N TYR A 28 4.98 6.10 5.03
CA TYR A 28 6.15 6.89 5.37
C TYR A 28 7.39 5.99 5.16
N PRO A 29 8.49 6.49 4.54
CA PRO A 29 9.62 5.65 4.19
C PRO A 29 10.47 5.27 5.42
N ILE A 30 10.60 3.97 5.66
CA ILE A 30 11.52 3.40 6.65
C ILE A 30 12.08 2.04 6.21
N THR A 31 13.41 1.85 6.28
CA THR A 31 14.07 0.58 5.94
C THR A 31 13.71 -0.50 6.97
N PRO A 32 13.38 -1.74 6.57
CA PRO A 32 13.38 -2.29 5.20
C PRO A 32 12.01 -2.27 4.49
N ALA A 33 11.02 -1.55 5.04
CA ALA A 33 9.64 -1.56 4.56
C ALA A 33 9.34 -0.56 3.43
N SER A 34 10.19 0.46 3.21
CA SER A 34 10.01 1.48 2.16
C SER A 34 9.66 0.91 0.78
N PRO A 35 10.33 -0.15 0.28
CA PRO A 35 10.03 -0.67 -1.05
C PRO A 35 8.59 -1.18 -1.21
N ILE A 36 7.91 -1.57 -0.14
CA ILE A 36 6.49 -1.99 -0.22
C ILE A 36 5.61 -0.80 -0.62
N GLY A 37 5.87 0.37 -0.02
CA GLY A 37 5.18 1.62 -0.34
C GLY A 37 5.49 2.13 -1.75
N GLU A 38 6.77 2.06 -2.16
CA GLU A 38 7.21 2.45 -3.50
C GLU A 38 6.53 1.60 -4.59
N TRP A 39 6.42 0.28 -4.39
CA TRP A 39 5.69 -0.60 -5.32
C TRP A 39 4.21 -0.25 -5.41
N ALA A 40 3.55 0.04 -4.28
CA ALA A 40 2.15 0.44 -4.25
C ALA A 40 1.92 1.80 -4.95
N ASP A 41 2.82 2.76 -4.73
CA ASP A 41 2.78 4.07 -5.41
C ASP A 41 2.96 3.90 -6.92
N GLN A 42 3.97 3.13 -7.35
CA GLN A 42 4.19 2.84 -8.76
C GLN A 42 2.96 2.17 -9.41
N TYR A 43 2.36 1.17 -8.75
CA TYR A 43 1.14 0.53 -9.27
C TYR A 43 -0.03 1.51 -9.39
N SER A 44 -0.15 2.46 -8.46
CA SER A 44 -1.17 3.51 -8.51
C SER A 44 -0.90 4.48 -9.66
N ALA A 45 0.36 4.91 -9.84
CA ALA A 45 0.78 5.79 -10.94
C ALA A 45 0.59 5.14 -12.32
N GLU A 46 0.75 3.82 -12.42
CA GLU A 46 0.45 3.03 -13.62
C GLU A 46 -1.06 2.80 -13.84
N GLY A 47 -1.92 3.28 -12.93
CA GLY A 47 -3.37 3.13 -13.02
C GLY A 47 -3.86 1.71 -12.74
N ARG A 48 -3.08 0.87 -12.05
CA ARG A 48 -3.49 -0.50 -11.71
C ARG A 48 -4.62 -0.46 -10.69
N THR A 49 -5.74 -1.06 -11.04
CA THR A 49 -6.92 -1.11 -10.17
C THR A 49 -6.83 -2.22 -9.12
N ASN A 50 -7.49 -1.97 -8.00
CA ASN A 50 -7.75 -2.93 -6.94
C ASN A 50 -8.97 -3.82 -7.28
N ILE A 51 -9.34 -4.74 -6.39
CA ILE A 51 -10.45 -5.67 -6.65
C ILE A 51 -11.84 -5.00 -6.66
N TRP A 52 -11.94 -3.74 -6.26
CA TRP A 52 -13.17 -2.93 -6.32
C TRP A 52 -13.27 -2.08 -7.60
N GLY A 53 -12.24 -2.10 -8.45
CA GLY A 53 -12.21 -1.34 -9.69
C GLY A 53 -11.64 0.07 -9.56
N ASN A 54 -11.12 0.45 -8.38
CA ASN A 54 -10.54 1.76 -8.13
C ASN A 54 -9.01 1.68 -8.16
N VAL A 55 -8.34 2.76 -8.53
CA VAL A 55 -6.89 2.87 -8.32
C VAL A 55 -6.68 3.28 -6.86
N PRO A 56 -5.95 2.52 -6.03
CA PRO A 56 -5.66 2.89 -4.65
C PRO A 56 -5.05 4.29 -4.57
N HIS A 57 -5.45 5.05 -3.56
CA HIS A 57 -4.89 6.35 -3.30
C HIS A 57 -3.71 6.23 -2.33
N VAL A 58 -2.49 6.37 -2.87
CA VAL A 58 -1.26 6.34 -2.08
C VAL A 58 -0.89 7.77 -1.67
N ILE A 59 -0.63 7.97 -0.38
CA ILE A 59 -0.22 9.26 0.19
C ILE A 59 0.96 9.04 1.11
N GLU A 60 2.02 9.82 0.92
CA GLU A 60 3.14 9.92 1.84
C GLU A 60 2.84 10.97 2.91
N MET A 61 2.98 10.58 4.17
CA MET A 61 2.78 11.45 5.33
C MET A 61 4.11 12.00 5.83
N GLN A 62 4.07 12.93 6.79
CA GLN A 62 5.28 13.56 7.36
C GLN A 62 6.04 12.68 8.37
N SER A 63 5.41 11.61 8.87
CA SER A 63 5.98 10.61 9.80
C SER A 63 5.09 9.37 9.85
N GLU A 64 5.57 8.27 10.43
CA GLU A 64 4.76 7.08 10.69
C GLU A 64 3.56 7.39 11.60
N ALA A 65 3.72 8.33 12.55
CA ALA A 65 2.60 8.80 13.38
C ALA A 65 1.54 9.52 12.53
N GLY A 66 1.97 10.30 11.55
CA GLY A 66 1.08 10.90 10.54
C GLY A 66 0.36 9.83 9.71
N ALA A 67 1.11 8.82 9.24
CA ALA A 67 0.55 7.67 8.51
C ALA A 67 -0.50 6.93 9.35
N ALA A 68 -0.21 6.63 10.61
CA ALA A 68 -1.17 5.98 11.52
C ALA A 68 -2.44 6.82 11.73
N GLY A 69 -2.31 8.14 11.85
CA GLY A 69 -3.45 9.05 11.95
C GLY A 69 -4.31 9.06 10.68
N ALA A 70 -3.67 9.09 9.50
CA ALA A 70 -4.36 8.99 8.22
C ALA A 70 -5.08 7.64 8.05
N VAL A 71 -4.43 6.53 8.43
CA VAL A 71 -5.05 5.20 8.45
C VAL A 71 -6.28 5.19 9.34
N HIS A 72 -6.17 5.71 10.57
CA HIS A 72 -7.29 5.77 11.51
C HIS A 72 -8.49 6.54 10.92
N GLY A 73 -8.24 7.75 10.40
CA GLY A 73 -9.29 8.60 9.83
C GLY A 73 -9.94 7.97 8.59
N SER A 74 -9.14 7.37 7.71
CA SER A 74 -9.62 6.71 6.49
C SER A 74 -10.50 5.49 6.80
N LEU A 75 -10.08 4.66 7.77
CA LEU A 75 -10.89 3.53 8.23
C LEU A 75 -12.21 4.00 8.87
N GLN A 76 -12.19 5.06 9.68
CA GLN A 76 -13.41 5.64 10.26
C GLN A 76 -14.35 6.21 9.19
N ALA A 77 -13.80 6.76 8.11
CA ALA A 77 -14.57 7.27 6.97
C ALA A 77 -15.11 6.16 6.05
N GLY A 78 -14.74 4.89 6.27
CA GLY A 78 -15.29 3.72 5.60
C GLY A 78 -14.47 3.17 4.44
N ALA A 79 -13.19 3.56 4.29
CA ALA A 79 -12.32 3.06 3.23
C ALA A 79 -11.38 1.96 3.75
N LEU A 80 -11.21 0.88 2.97
CA LEU A 80 -10.21 -0.14 3.28
C LEU A 80 -8.81 0.45 3.15
N THR A 81 -8.07 0.45 4.26
CA THR A 81 -6.83 1.20 4.37
C THR A 81 -5.70 0.36 4.94
N THR A 82 -4.50 0.50 4.38
CA THR A 82 -3.28 -0.14 4.86
C THR A 82 -2.12 0.85 5.00
N THR A 83 -1.08 0.43 5.69
CA THR A 83 0.22 1.11 5.77
C THR A 83 1.35 0.08 5.80
N PHE A 84 2.58 0.52 5.61
CA PHE A 84 3.79 -0.31 5.69
C PHE A 84 4.80 0.41 6.57
N THR A 85 5.33 -0.28 7.57
CA THR A 85 6.27 0.27 8.54
C THR A 85 7.13 -0.85 9.12
N ALA A 86 8.26 -0.52 9.72
CA ALA A 86 9.15 -1.43 10.42
C ALA A 86 10.11 -0.63 11.29
N SER A 87 10.44 -1.09 12.50
CA SER A 87 11.34 -0.35 13.40
C SER A 87 10.91 1.13 13.56
N GLN A 88 11.84 2.04 13.85
CA GLN A 88 11.69 3.49 14.01
C GLN A 88 12.81 4.22 13.29
#